data_AF-A0A1G0ZXW8-F1
#
_entry.id   AF-A0A1G0ZXW8-F1
#
_cell.length_a   1.000
_cell.length_b   1.000
_cell.length_c   1.000
_cell.angle_alpha   90.00
_cell.angle_beta   90.00
_cell.angle_gamma   90.00
#
_symmetry.space_group_name_H-M   'P 1'
#
loop_
_entity.id
_entity.type
_entity.pdbx_description
1 polymer ?
#
loop_
_entity_poly.entity_id
_entity_poly.type
_entity_poly.pdbx_seq_one_letter_code
_entity_poly.pdbx_strand_id
1 'polypeptide(L)' 'MAKPGTPSEILDMALRKEQSAYRFYDRMARSAAGTIMLDLLEKLREEEGRHVQLIERKLAALRLGRSVS' A
#
# COMPACT_ATOMS: atom_id res chain seq x y z
N MET A 1 -8.64 -14.35 14.58
CA MET A 1 -7.56 -13.37 14.33
C MET A 1 -7.77 -12.22 15.30
N ALA A 2 -6.76 -11.85 16.11
CA ALA A 2 -6.87 -10.74 17.05
C ALA A 2 -7.03 -9.41 16.30
N LYS A 3 -7.92 -8.52 16.77
CA LYS A 3 -8.02 -7.16 16.26
C LYS A 3 -6.72 -6.41 16.62
N PRO A 4 -6.12 -5.65 15.70
CA PRO A 4 -5.01 -4.77 16.04
C PRO A 4 -5.46 -3.79 17.12
N GLY A 5 -4.71 -3.72 18.22
CA GLY A 5 -5.05 -2.95 19.42
C GLY A 5 -4.48 -1.53 19.41
N THR A 6 -3.53 -1.25 18.51
CA THR A 6 -2.84 0.06 18.41
C THR A 6 -2.90 0.67 17.00
N PRO A 7 -2.83 2.00 16.86
CA PRO A 7 -2.76 2.66 15.55
C PRO A 7 -1.60 2.15 14.67
N SER A 8 -0.44 1.86 15.26
CA SER A 8 0.70 1.28 14.55
C SER A 8 0.40 -0.10 13.99
N GLU A 9 -0.28 -0.98 14.73
CA GLU A 9 -0.65 -2.31 14.22
C GLU A 9 -1.68 -2.24 13.10
N ILE A 10 -2.62 -1.28 13.15
CA ILE A 10 -3.58 -1.02 12.06
C ILE A 10 -2.82 -0.59 10.81
N LEU A 11 -1.88 0.34 10.96
CA LEU A 11 -1.07 0.83 9.84
C LEU A 11 -0.10 -0.24 9.30
N ASP A 12 0.49 -1.07 10.15
CA ASP A 12 1.33 -2.20 9.71
C ASP A 12 0.49 -3.23 8.94
N MET A 13 -0.77 -3.47 9.36
CA MET A 13 -1.70 -4.32 8.61
C MET A 13 -2.05 -3.69 7.26
N ALA A 14 -2.36 -2.39 7.23
CA ALA A 14 -2.65 -1.66 5.99
C ALA A 14 -1.45 -1.71 5.04
N LEU A 15 -0.24 -1.44 5.54
CA LEU A 15 1.00 -1.49 4.76
C LEU A 15 1.19 -2.84 4.06
N ARG A 16 0.97 -3.95 4.78
CA ARG A 16 1.06 -5.29 4.20
C ARG A 16 0.03 -5.52 3.09
N LYS A 17 -1.18 -4.97 3.25
CA LYS A 17 -2.23 -5.05 2.23
C LYS A 17 -1.84 -4.27 0.98
N GLU A 18 -1.40 -3.02 1.12
CA GLU A 18 -1.04 -2.20 -0.05
C GLU A 18 0.18 -2.76 -0.78
N GLN A 19 1.19 -3.25 -0.04
CA GLN A 19 2.33 -3.94 -0.65
C GLN A 19 1.90 -5.21 -1.40
N SER A 20 0.88 -5.92 -0.91
CA SER A 20 0.33 -7.09 -1.60
C SER A 20 -0.45 -6.70 -2.85
N ALA A 21 -1.27 -5.65 -2.78
CA ALA A 21 -2.03 -5.12 -3.90
C ALA A 21 -1.10 -4.59 -5.00
N TYR A 22 -0.07 -3.83 -4.64
CA TYR A 22 0.99 -3.38 -5.54
C TYR A 22 1.60 -4.56 -6.33
N ARG A 23 2.05 -5.60 -5.63
CA ARG A 23 2.65 -6.79 -6.27
C ARG A 23 1.66 -7.54 -7.14
N PHE A 24 0.40 -7.56 -6.74
CA PHE A 24 -0.68 -8.20 -7.50
C PHE A 24 -0.91 -7.47 -8.82
N TYR A 25 -1.09 -6.15 -8.80
CA TYR A 25 -1.26 -5.34 -10.00
C TYR A 25 -0.01 -5.33 -10.89
N ASP A 26 1.20 -5.29 -10.31
CA ASP A 26 2.45 -5.40 -11.09
C ASP A 26 2.56 -6.73 -11.83
N ARG A 27 2.18 -7.85 -11.18
CA ARG A 27 2.16 -9.17 -11.82
C ARG A 27 1.11 -9.27 -12.93
N MET A 28 -0.07 -8.71 -12.70
CA MET A 28 -1.12 -8.68 -13.72
C MET A 28 -0.72 -7.80 -14.90
N ALA A 29 -0.14 -6.62 -14.68
CA ALA A 29 0.32 -5.72 -15.74
C ALA A 29 1.33 -6.41 -16.66
N ARG A 30 2.30 -7.13 -16.09
CA ARG A 30 3.29 -7.93 -16.85
C ARG A 30 2.68 -9.04 -17.71
N SER A 31 1.46 -9.46 -17.39
CA SER A 31 0.76 -10.57 -18.04
C SER A 31 -0.42 -10.10 -18.91
N ALA A 32 -0.71 -8.80 -18.93
CA ALA A 32 -1.87 -8.24 -19.60
C ALA A 32 -1.62 -8.16 -21.11
N ALA A 33 -2.64 -8.55 -21.88
CA ALA A 33 -2.70 -8.31 -23.31
C ALA A 33 -3.66 -7.14 -23.58
N GLY A 34 -3.23 -6.17 -24.40
CA GLY A 34 -4.01 -4.99 -24.75
C GLY A 34 -3.74 -3.78 -23.85
N THR A 35 -3.74 -2.60 -24.46
CA THR A 35 -3.29 -1.33 -23.87
C THR A 35 -4.19 -0.84 -22.74
N ILE A 36 -5.52 -0.95 -22.88
CA ILE A 36 -6.47 -0.43 -21.88
C ILE A 36 -6.33 -1.14 -20.53
N MET A 37 -6.20 -2.47 -20.54
CA MET A 37 -6.06 -3.25 -19.32
C MET A 37 -4.70 -3.00 -18.67
N LEU A 38 -3.63 -2.90 -19.46
CA LEU A 38 -2.31 -2.52 -18.97
C LEU A 38 -2.35 -1.15 -18.27
N ASP A 39 -2.93 -0.14 -18.91
CA ASP A 39 -3.02 1.22 -18.36
C ASP A 39 -3.78 1.25 -17.03
N LEU A 40 -4.88 0.48 -16.91
CA LEU A 40 -5.63 0.39 -15.65
C LEU A 40 -4.79 -0.28 -14.55
N LEU A 41 -4.12 -1.38 -14.87
CA LEU A 41 -3.29 -2.12 -13.93
C LEU A 41 -2.09 -1.31 -13.45
N GLU A 42 -1.46 -0.55 -14.35
CA GLU A 42 -0.37 0.35 -14.00
C GLU A 42 -0.85 1.49 -13.10
N LYS A 43 -2.00 2.10 -13.40
CA LYS A 43 -2.61 3.14 -12.53
C LYS A 43 -2.89 2.62 -11.13
N LEU A 44 -3.49 1.45 -11.01
CA LEU A 44 -3.77 0.82 -9.72
C LEU A 44 -2.46 0.50 -8.97
N ARG A 45 -1.47 -0.08 -9.63
CA ARG A 45 -0.14 -0.32 -9.04
C ARG A 45 0.48 0.96 -8.51
N GLU A 46 0.45 2.05 -9.28
CA GLU A 46 0.99 3.34 -8.85
C GLU A 46 0.25 3.94 -7.65
N GLU A 47 -1.07 3.82 -7.62
CA GLU A 47 -1.90 4.27 -6.50
C GLU A 47 -1.51 3.54 -5.20
N GLU A 48 -1.37 2.21 -5.25
CA GLU A 48 -0.91 1.45 -4.07
C GLU A 48 0.51 1.81 -3.66
N GLY A 49 1.38 2.13 -4.62
CA GLY A 49 2.72 2.64 -4.34
C GLY A 49 2.70 3.95 -3.54
N ARG A 50 1.77 4.85 -3.86
CA ARG A 50 1.57 6.10 -3.10
C ARG A 50 1.02 5.82 -1.70
N HIS A 51 0.09 4.86 -1.57
CA HIS A 51 -0.44 4.44 -0.26
C HIS A 51 0.65 3.83 0.63
N VAL A 52 1.50 2.96 0.09
CA VAL A 52 2.66 2.39 0.80
C VAL A 52 3.55 3.49 1.38
N GLN A 53 3.98 4.45 0.55
CA GLN A 53 4.82 5.55 1.00
C GLN A 53 4.15 6.43 2.07
N LEU A 54 2.84 6.67 1.94
CA LEU A 54 2.08 7.44 2.92
C LEU A 54 2.03 6.73 4.28
N ILE A 55 1.76 5.42 4.27
CA ILE A 55 1.67 4.62 5.49
C ILE A 55 3.05 4.50 6.16
N GLU A 56 4.12 4.30 5.39
CA GLU A 56 5.49 4.29 5.91
C GLU A 56 5.86 5.60 6.61
N ARG A 57 5.51 6.75 6.02
CA ARG A 57 5.71 8.06 6.66
C ARG A 57 4.93 8.20 7.97
N LYS A 58 3.66 7.76 8.01
CA LYS A 58 2.83 7.80 9.22
C LYS A 58 3.37 6.88 10.31
N LEU A 59 3.80 5.66 9.96
CA LEU A 59 4.43 4.72 10.88
C LEU A 59 5.73 5.28 11.46
N ALA A 60 6.57 5.88 10.61
CA ALA A 60 7.80 6.52 11.06
C ALA A 60 7.50 7.65 12.06
N ALA A 61 6.53 8.52 11.77
CA ALA A 61 6.13 9.59 12.68
C ALA A 61 5.62 9.07 14.03
N LEU A 62 4.73 8.06 14.02
CA LEU A 62 4.20 7.44 15.24
C LEU A 62 5.32 6.80 16.09
N ARG A 63 6.24 6.07 15.45
CA ARG A 63 7.37 5.41 16.13
C ARG A 63 8.38 6.41 16.70
N LEU A 64 8.52 7.58 16.06
CA LEU A 64 9.35 8.68 16.54
C LEU A 64 8.65 9.58 17.59
N GLY A 65 7.41 9.25 17.98
CA GLY A 65 6.63 10.07 18.90
C GLY A 65 6.26 11.45 18.35
N ARG A 66 6.36 11.67 17.02
CA ARG A 66 5.89 12.89 16.39
C ARG A 66 4.41 12.71 16.05
N SER A 67 3.55 13.41 16.78
CA SER A 67 2.17 13.61 16.35
C SER A 67 2.17 14.19 14.94
N VAL A 68 1.59 13.45 14.00
CA VAL A 68 1.33 13.94 12.66
C VAL A 68 0.23 14.97 12.80
N SER A 69 0.60 16.24 12.69
CA SER A 69 -0.32 17.39 12.75
C SER A 69 -1.16 17.50 11.47
#